data_AF-A0A961AJL0-F1
#
_entry.id   AF-A0A961AJL0-F1
#
_cell.length_a   1.000
_cell.length_b   1.000
_cell.length_c   1.000
_cell.angle_alpha   90.00
_cell.angle_beta   90.00
_cell.angle_gamma   90.00
#
_symmetry.space_group_name_H-M   'P 1'
#
loop_
_entity.id
_entity.type
_entity.pdbx_description
1 polymer ?
#
loop_
_entity_poly.entity_id
_entity_poly.type
_entity_poly.pdbx_seq_one_letter_code
_entity_poly.pdbx_strand_id
1 'polypeptide(L)'
;NRRGVCQDFAQVMIACLRSLGLPARYVSGYLETLPPPGQVKLVGADASHAWVSLFVGDHDGWVDLDPTNNLQPGTRHITIAWGRDYLDVSPLRGITLGSGSQTLRVAVDVMPDDAGES
;
A
#
# COMPACT_ATOMS: atom_id res chain seq x y z
N ASN A 1 19.50 -0.69 13.99
CA ASN A 1 18.58 -1.65 13.34
C ASN A 1 17.25 -0.96 13.04
N ARG A 2 17.01 -0.58 11.77
CA ARG A 2 15.71 -0.06 11.28
C ARG A 2 15.11 -1.13 10.36
N ARG A 3 14.42 -2.11 10.95
CA ARG A 3 13.79 -3.22 10.23
C ARG A 3 12.31 -3.24 10.61
N GLY A 4 11.46 -3.28 9.60
CA GLY A 4 10.01 -3.32 9.72
C GLY A 4 9.43 -3.63 8.34
N VAL A 5 8.16 -4.02 8.29
CA VAL A 5 7.40 -4.17 7.05
C VAL A 5 6.80 -2.82 6.63
N CYS A 6 6.23 -2.73 5.42
CA CYS A 6 5.64 -1.48 4.91
C CYS A 6 4.59 -0.86 5.86
N GLN A 7 3.85 -1.71 6.57
CA GLN A 7 2.88 -1.30 7.58
C GLN A 7 3.53 -0.51 8.73
N ASP A 8 4.71 -0.95 9.20
CA ASP A 8 5.43 -0.30 10.30
C ASP A 8 5.89 1.10 9.88
N PHE A 9 6.47 1.21 8.68
CA PHE A 9 6.94 2.48 8.14
C PHE A 9 5.81 3.47 7.91
N ALA A 10 4.69 3.01 7.33
CA ALA A 10 3.50 3.83 7.13
C ALA A 10 2.92 4.32 8.47
N GLN A 11 2.78 3.42 9.45
CA GLN A 11 2.23 3.76 10.76
C GLN A 11 3.11 4.76 11.52
N VAL A 12 4.43 4.57 11.52
CA VAL A 12 5.39 5.48 12.16
C VAL A 12 5.32 6.86 11.51
N MET A 13 5.31 6.94 10.18
CA MET A 13 5.24 8.21 9.47
C MET A 13 3.91 8.94 9.72
N ILE A 14 2.79 8.22 9.75
CA ILE A 14 1.48 8.80 10.13
C ILE A 14 1.51 9.36 11.55
N ALA A 15 2.08 8.62 12.50
CA ALA A 15 2.20 9.09 13.88
C ALA A 15 3.04 10.37 13.96
N CYS A 16 4.17 10.42 13.27
CA CYS A 16 5.02 11.62 13.19
C CYS A 16 4.25 12.81 12.58
N LEU A 17 3.60 12.64 11.43
CA LEU A 17 2.84 13.72 10.78
C LEU A 17 1.70 14.24 11.69
N ARG A 18 0.92 13.33 12.29
CA ARG A 18 -0.15 13.70 13.20
C ARG A 18 0.36 14.40 14.47
N SER A 19 1.53 14.04 14.96
CA SER A 19 2.16 14.73 16.10
C SER A 19 2.51 16.19 15.80
N LEU A 20 2.68 16.53 14.51
CA LEU A 20 2.89 17.90 14.03
C LEU A 20 1.58 18.62 13.68
N GLY A 21 0.42 18.02 13.95
CA GLY A 21 -0.88 18.57 13.59
C GLY A 21 -1.25 18.41 12.11
N LEU A 22 -0.47 17.64 11.33
CA LEU A 22 -0.71 17.44 9.91
C LEU A 22 -1.73 16.31 9.67
N PRO A 23 -2.78 16.53 8.85
CA PRO A 23 -3.74 15.48 8.53
C PRO A 23 -3.08 14.42 7.64
N ALA A 24 -2.94 13.21 8.17
CA ALA A 24 -2.40 12.06 7.45
C ALA A 24 -3.35 10.87 7.54
N ARG A 25 -3.44 10.07 6.48
CA ARG A 25 -4.22 8.83 6.39
C ARG A 25 -3.34 7.66 5.94
N TYR A 26 -3.71 6.47 6.38
CA TYR A 26 -3.13 5.22 5.95
C TYR A 26 -3.72 4.82 4.60
N VAL A 27 -2.88 4.37 3.67
CA VAL A 27 -3.32 3.86 2.38
C VAL A 27 -2.83 2.43 2.21
N SER A 28 -3.73 1.54 1.78
CA SER A 28 -3.44 0.14 1.48
C SER A 28 -3.77 -0.17 0.03
N GLY A 29 -2.96 -1.00 -0.60
CA GLY A 29 -3.18 -1.39 -1.98
C GLY A 29 -2.14 -2.36 -2.50
N TYR A 30 -1.87 -2.29 -3.79
CA TYR A 30 -0.87 -3.12 -4.45
C TYR A 30 0.25 -2.26 -5.01
N LEU A 31 1.48 -2.78 -4.92
CA LEU A 31 2.62 -2.24 -5.63
C LEU A 31 2.96 -3.17 -6.79
N GLU A 32 2.87 -2.66 -8.01
CA GLU A 32 3.30 -3.40 -9.19
C GLU A 32 4.81 -3.66 -9.11
N THR A 33 5.18 -4.93 -8.98
CA THR A 33 6.58 -5.35 -9.00
C THR A 33 7.01 -5.64 -10.43
N LEU A 34 8.05 -4.94 -10.90
CA LEU A 34 8.70 -5.30 -12.15
C LEU A 34 9.70 -6.42 -11.89
N PRO A 35 9.69 -7.50 -12.69
CA PRO A 35 10.71 -8.53 -12.59
C PRO A 35 12.10 -7.96 -12.96
N PRO A 36 13.19 -8.57 -12.47
CA PRO A 36 14.53 -8.27 -12.96
C PRO A 36 14.62 -8.39 -14.49
N PRO A 37 15.47 -7.60 -15.16
CA PRO A 37 15.65 -7.68 -16.61
C PRO A 37 15.89 -9.13 -17.07
N GLY A 38 15.06 -9.61 -18.01
CA GLY A 38 15.15 -10.97 -18.56
C GLY A 38 14.31 -12.03 -17.83
N GLN A 39 13.53 -11.67 -16.82
CA GLN A 39 12.59 -12.58 -16.15
C GLN A 39 11.13 -12.25 -16.49
N VAL A 40 10.29 -13.29 -16.59
CA VAL A 40 8.85 -13.14 -16.83
C VAL A 40 8.19 -12.62 -15.55
N LYS A 41 7.29 -11.62 -15.68
CA LYS A 41 6.46 -11.14 -14.56
C LYS A 41 5.65 -12.33 -14.04
N LEU A 42 5.83 -12.69 -12.78
CA LEU A 42 5.04 -13.76 -12.18
C LEU A 42 3.62 -13.21 -11.93
N VAL A 43 2.61 -13.93 -12.40
CA VAL A 43 1.19 -13.63 -12.13
C VAL A 43 0.97 -13.68 -10.61
N GLY A 44 0.48 -12.57 -10.03
CA GLY A 44 0.34 -12.44 -8.57
C GLY A 44 1.60 -11.99 -7.83
N ALA A 45 2.63 -11.48 -8.52
CA ALA A 45 3.81 -10.88 -7.87
C ALA A 45 3.53 -9.52 -7.22
N ASP A 46 2.38 -8.90 -7.53
CA ASP A 46 2.00 -7.61 -6.98
C ASP A 46 1.85 -7.72 -5.46
N ALA A 47 2.78 -7.10 -4.76
CA ALA A 47 2.86 -7.22 -3.31
C ALA A 47 1.80 -6.31 -2.69
N SER A 48 1.03 -6.86 -1.74
CA SER A 48 0.22 -6.03 -0.85
C SER A 48 1.13 -5.01 -0.18
N HIS A 49 0.80 -3.73 -0.31
CA HIS A 49 1.65 -2.63 0.13
C HIS A 49 0.85 -1.60 0.94
N ALA A 50 1.58 -0.83 1.72
CA ALA A 50 1.05 0.24 2.55
C ALA A 50 1.93 1.48 2.48
N TRP A 51 1.27 2.64 2.39
CA TRP A 51 1.92 3.94 2.35
C TRP A 51 1.06 5.00 3.05
N VAL A 52 1.50 6.25 3.00
CA VAL A 52 0.87 7.37 3.70
C VAL A 52 0.35 8.38 2.70
N SER A 53 -0.77 9.03 3.02
CA SER A 53 -1.28 10.17 2.27
C SER A 53 -1.44 11.35 3.22
N LEU A 54 -0.88 12.50 2.86
CA LEU A 54 -0.81 13.73 3.64
C LEU A 54 -1.67 14.80 2.96
N PHE A 55 -2.53 15.49 3.72
CA PHE A 55 -3.27 16.62 3.19
C PHE A 55 -2.42 17.90 3.21
N VAL A 56 -2.23 18.51 2.03
CA VAL A 56 -1.35 19.68 1.83
C VAL A 56 -2.17 20.97 1.60
N GLY A 57 -3.49 20.90 1.76
CA GLY A 57 -4.40 22.04 1.60
C GLY A 57 -5.33 21.87 0.42
N ASP A 58 -6.24 22.82 0.22
CA ASP A 58 -7.34 22.68 -0.73
C ASP A 58 -6.89 22.70 -2.21
N HIS A 59 -5.74 23.31 -2.50
CA HIS A 59 -5.20 23.38 -3.86
C HIS A 59 -4.59 22.04 -4.31
N ASP A 60 -3.75 21.44 -3.46
CA ASP A 60 -2.97 20.24 -3.79
C ASP A 60 -3.63 18.96 -3.28
N GLY A 61 -4.58 19.07 -2.35
CA GLY A 61 -5.32 17.96 -1.79
C GLY A 61 -4.44 16.98 -1.03
N TRP A 62 -4.64 15.69 -1.31
CA TRP A 62 -3.92 14.59 -0.69
C TRP A 62 -2.70 14.20 -1.51
N VAL A 63 -1.52 14.18 -0.87
CA VAL A 63 -0.23 13.82 -1.47
C VAL A 63 0.29 12.54 -0.82
N ASP A 64 0.56 11.55 -1.66
CA ASP A 64 1.02 10.23 -1.21
C ASP A 64 2.54 10.17 -1.00
N LEU A 65 2.99 9.39 -0.02
CA LEU A 65 4.39 9.20 0.38
C LEU A 65 4.62 7.74 0.76
N ASP A 66 5.64 7.09 0.18
CA ASP A 66 6.05 5.71 0.46
C ASP A 66 7.33 5.69 1.30
N PRO A 67 7.22 5.62 2.64
CA PRO A 67 8.39 5.59 3.52
C PRO A 67 9.16 4.27 3.45
N THR A 68 8.57 3.20 2.90
CA THR A 68 9.24 1.90 2.75
C THR A 68 10.28 1.97 1.64
N ASN A 69 9.92 2.61 0.53
CA ASN A 69 10.77 2.74 -0.66
C ASN A 69 11.43 4.13 -0.80
N ASN A 70 11.19 5.03 0.16
CA ASN A 70 11.69 6.40 0.19
C ASN A 70 11.42 7.16 -1.13
N LEU A 71 10.17 7.12 -1.58
CA LEU A 71 9.73 7.74 -2.83
C LEU A 71 8.31 8.28 -2.72
N GLN A 72 7.91 9.07 -3.72
CA GLN A 72 6.51 9.42 -3.94
C GLN A 72 5.84 8.32 -4.79
N PRO A 73 4.73 7.73 -4.33
CA PRO A 73 3.92 6.79 -5.10
C PRO A 73 3.57 7.31 -6.50
N GLY A 74 3.68 6.42 -7.48
CA GLY A 74 3.35 6.71 -8.88
C GLY A 74 2.24 5.79 -9.39
N THR A 75 2.15 5.63 -10.70
CA THR A 75 1.14 4.77 -11.37
C THR A 75 1.17 3.30 -10.96
N ARG A 76 2.27 2.85 -10.35
CA ARG A 76 2.48 1.48 -9.87
C ARG A 76 1.92 1.22 -8.47
N HIS A 77 1.47 2.25 -7.76
CA HIS A 77 0.84 2.15 -6.45
C HIS A 77 -0.67 2.24 -6.61
N ILE A 78 -1.33 1.10 -6.60
CA ILE A 78 -2.76 1.01 -6.88
C ILE A 78 -3.51 1.03 -5.56
N THR A 79 -4.19 2.14 -5.29
CA THR A 79 -4.97 2.34 -4.08
C THR A 79 -6.18 1.42 -4.08
N ILE A 80 -6.36 0.64 -3.01
CA ILE A 80 -7.56 -0.18 -2.80
C ILE A 80 -8.42 0.40 -1.67
N ALA A 81 -7.79 0.92 -0.61
CA ALA A 81 -8.50 1.54 0.51
C ALA A 81 -7.63 2.56 1.25
N TRP A 82 -8.27 3.50 1.97
CA TRP A 82 -7.62 4.47 2.84
C TRP A 82 -8.43 4.72 4.12
N GLY A 83 -7.75 4.99 5.24
CA GLY A 83 -8.36 5.07 6.58
C GLY A 83 -7.46 5.73 7.63
N ARG A 84 -7.85 5.76 8.91
CA ARG A 84 -7.04 6.40 9.95
C ARG A 84 -5.81 5.57 10.32
N ASP A 85 -5.93 4.26 10.28
CA ASP A 85 -4.86 3.30 10.53
C ASP A 85 -5.18 1.94 9.89
N TYR A 86 -4.28 0.96 10.06
CA TYR A 86 -4.43 -0.39 9.51
C TYR A 86 -5.77 -1.09 9.86
N LEU A 87 -6.36 -0.80 11.02
CA LEU A 87 -7.62 -1.44 11.44
C LEU A 87 -8.83 -0.94 10.64
N ASP A 88 -8.74 0.27 10.06
CA ASP A 88 -9.80 0.84 9.21
C ASP A 88 -9.78 0.28 7.77
N VAL A 89 -8.68 -0.35 7.34
CA VAL A 89 -8.42 -0.68 5.93
C VAL A 89 -7.82 -2.07 5.68
N SER A 90 -7.90 -2.97 6.65
CA SER A 90 -7.45 -4.36 6.47
C SER A 90 -8.25 -5.05 5.34
N PRO A 91 -7.61 -5.50 4.24
CA PRO A 91 -8.31 -6.07 3.09
C PRO A 91 -8.92 -7.46 3.36
N LEU A 92 -8.56 -8.11 4.47
CA LEU A 92 -9.13 -9.39 4.92
C LEU A 92 -9.47 -9.30 6.41
N ARG A 93 -10.75 -9.46 6.75
CA ARG A 93 -11.22 -9.62 8.13
C ARG A 93 -11.95 -10.96 8.24
N GLY A 94 -11.29 -11.96 8.81
CA GLY A 94 -11.87 -13.26 9.11
C GLY A 94 -11.59 -13.63 10.56
N ILE A 95 -12.63 -14.03 11.30
CA ILE A 95 -12.47 -14.68 12.61
C ILE A 95 -12.28 -16.17 12.33
N THR A 96 -11.12 -16.72 12.65
CA THR A 96 -10.85 -18.16 12.59
C THR A 96 -10.93 -18.77 13.99
N LEU A 97 -12.08 -19.37 14.30
CA LEU A 97 -12.22 -20.27 15.46
C LEU A 97 -11.95 -21.69 14.98
N GLY A 98 -10.69 -22.14 15.03
CA GLY A 98 -10.32 -23.52 14.69
C GLY A 98 -8.84 -23.80 14.89
N SER A 99 -8.51 -24.87 15.61
CA SER A 99 -7.14 -25.36 15.77
C SER A 99 -6.70 -26.16 14.54
N GLY A 100 -5.70 -25.67 13.81
CA GLY A 100 -5.07 -26.37 12.68
C GLY A 100 -4.13 -25.47 11.86
N SER A 101 -3.20 -26.07 11.12
CA SER A 101 -2.35 -25.34 10.16
C SER A 101 -3.21 -24.88 8.98
N GLN A 102 -3.18 -23.58 8.68
CA GLN A 102 -3.89 -23.00 7.54
C GLN A 102 -2.90 -22.22 6.66
N THR A 103 -2.95 -22.47 5.35
CA THR A 103 -2.16 -21.76 4.35
C THR A 103 -3.09 -20.83 3.57
N LEU A 104 -2.96 -19.52 3.76
CA LEU A 104 -3.69 -18.52 2.97
C LEU A 104 -2.89 -18.21 1.70
N ARG A 105 -3.51 -18.31 0.52
CA ARG A 105 -2.91 -17.88 -0.76
C ARG A 105 -3.79 -16.79 -1.36
N VAL A 106 -3.26 -15.57 -1.41
CA VAL A 106 -3.90 -14.42 -2.06
C VAL A 106 -3.04 -14.05 -3.26
N ALA A 107 -3.66 -13.94 -4.43
CA ALA A 107 -3.02 -13.47 -5.66
C ALA A 107 -3.90 -12.39 -6.27
N VAL A 108 -3.31 -11.25 -6.61
CA VAL A 108 -3.96 -10.17 -7.37
C VAL A 108 -3.02 -9.82 -8.52
N ASP A 109 -3.61 -9.66 -9.70
CA ASP A 109 -2.89 -9.32 -10.92
C ASP A 109 -3.40 -7.98 -11.41
N VAL A 110 -2.49 -7.03 -11.61
CA VAL A 110 -2.80 -5.72 -12.18
C VAL A 110 -2.29 -5.71 -13.61
N MET A 111 -3.21 -5.47 -14.55
CA MET A 111 -2.89 -5.16 -15.92
C MET A 111 -3.15 -3.68 -16.19
N PRO A 112 -2.26 -2.98 -16.92
CA PRO A 112 -2.57 -1.69 -17.51
C PRO A 112 -3.83 -1.81 -18.36
N ASP A 113 -4.70 -0.79 -18.30
CA ASP A 113 -5.80 -0.67 -19.25
C ASP A 113 -5.20 -0.12 -20.55
N ASP A 114 -5.23 -0.90 -21.62
CA ASP A 114 -4.93 -0.42 -22.97
C ASP A 114 -6.07 0.50 -23.42
N ALA A 115 -6.12 1.70 -22.84
CA ALA A 115 -6.97 2.77 -23.29
C ALA A 115 -6.50 3.13 -24.71
N GLY A 116 -7.30 2.69 -25.68
CA GLY A 116 -6.96 2.66 -27.10
C GLY A 116 -6.37 3.95 -27.64
N GLU A 117 -5.40 3.76 -28.53
CA GLU A 117 -5.14 4.71 -29.59
C GLU A 117 -6.45 4.98 -30.36
N SER A 118 -7.00 6.18 -30.20
CA SER A 118 -7.98 6.77 -31.12
C SER A 118 -7.76 8.26 -31.24
#